data_AF-A0A1M2V7G7-F1
#
_entry.id   AF-A0A1M2V7G7-F1
#
_cell.length_a   1.000
_cell.length_b   1.000
_cell.length_c   1.000
_cell.angle_alpha   90.00
_cell.angle_beta   90.00
_cell.angle_gamma   90.00
#
_symmetry.space_group_name_H-M   'P 1'
#
loop_
_entity.id
_entity.type
_entity.pdbx_description
1 polymer ?
#
loop_
_entity_poly.entity_id
_entity_poly.type
_entity_poly.pdbx_seq_one_letter_code
_entity_poly.pdbx_strand_id
1 'polypeptide(L)'
;MDRGGENKDVYQKQWQLQPESEYRFELDPGKSLAIKLVRGYAEIFGAELAEGKTYLFGQECKAAIYTWQGCTIEMSPMFFSRACVTYVTGQPSVEYLSDETPMSAYANVHVALEQMRIRALAAATGEPLPDEEGAEGPSEAPRVLVLGPENSGKTSVCKILTNYTIRGGEDWAPMYVNVDPSEVRFVDLLLVRCAQAMHGADIVFGAQGGWAVPGAVAAAAITAPLQTATAASPLGAVVTSAPNHVSSNGLLPLSYWYGHAEMKRNPLLMERLIRNLGENIRDRWEHDVPGRSAGLIVDTPSALAASSGSGSDHRLTMIKACVDAFHINVILIVGHEKLNVEMQRTYGKRITVVKIPKSGGVVELDQLYRLRVHKYQLHNYFYGHLIEPPSGLTSKGYIQAGEQTPELTMHLSPSSMVVNFADLTIYRIGEG
;
A
#
# COMPACT_ATOMS: atom_id res chain seq x y z
N MET A 1 -8.41 11.65 -56.07
CA MET A 1 -7.93 12.96 -55.58
C MET A 1 -8.50 13.14 -54.19
N ASP A 2 -7.59 13.21 -53.21
CA ASP A 2 -7.72 13.57 -51.79
C ASP A 2 -9.07 13.44 -51.07
N ARG A 3 -9.16 12.43 -50.20
CA ARG A 3 -9.87 12.58 -48.93
C ARG A 3 -8.82 12.99 -47.90
N GLY A 4 -8.81 14.27 -47.55
CA GLY A 4 -7.88 14.86 -46.61
C GLY A 4 -7.83 14.06 -45.31
N GLY A 5 -6.63 13.63 -44.92
CA GLY A 5 -6.37 13.16 -43.58
C GLY A 5 -6.61 14.33 -42.61
N GLU A 6 -7.56 14.16 -41.69
CA GLU A 6 -7.65 15.05 -40.54
C GLU A 6 -6.31 14.94 -39.79
N ASN A 7 -5.52 16.00 -39.87
CA ASN A 7 -4.31 16.16 -39.07
C ASN A 7 -4.75 16.22 -37.60
N LYS A 8 -4.65 15.11 -36.89
CA LYS A 8 -4.88 15.07 -35.44
C LYS A 8 -3.63 15.68 -34.80
N ASP A 9 -3.71 16.94 -34.39
CA ASP A 9 -2.62 17.58 -33.64
C ASP A 9 -2.43 16.83 -32.31
N VAL A 10 -1.31 16.12 -32.20
CA VAL A 10 -0.89 15.34 -31.04
C VAL A 10 -0.25 16.32 -30.06
N TYR A 11 -1.00 16.77 -29.04
CA TYR A 11 -0.44 17.67 -28.02
C TYR A 11 0.21 16.84 -26.89
N GLN A 12 1.54 16.90 -26.79
CA GLN A 12 2.30 16.36 -25.66
C GLN A 12 2.48 17.45 -24.61
N LYS A 13 2.10 17.17 -23.36
CA LYS A 13 2.29 18.09 -22.23
C LYS A 13 3.49 17.63 -21.42
N GLN A 14 4.47 18.52 -21.23
CA GLN A 14 5.66 18.24 -20.44
C GLN A 14 5.67 19.09 -19.17
N TRP A 15 6.19 18.51 -18.10
CA TRP A 15 6.38 19.16 -16.81
C TRP A 15 7.84 19.02 -16.38
N GLN A 16 8.45 20.14 -16.01
CA GLN A 16 9.79 20.16 -15.43
C GLN A 16 9.66 20.38 -13.93
N LEU A 17 10.03 19.36 -13.16
CA LEU A 17 9.98 19.38 -11.71
C LEU A 17 11.34 19.83 -11.17
N GLN A 18 11.31 20.79 -10.26
CA GLN A 18 12.51 21.23 -9.53
C GLN A 18 12.87 20.18 -8.45
N PRO A 19 14.10 20.19 -7.94
CA PRO A 19 14.45 19.39 -6.76
C PRO A 19 13.45 19.59 -5.62
N GLU A 20 13.15 18.52 -4.90
CA GLU A 20 12.25 18.47 -3.74
C GLU A 20 10.79 18.86 -4.02
N SER A 21 10.35 18.79 -5.28
CA SER A 21 8.97 19.05 -5.69
C SER A 21 8.23 17.79 -6.17
N GLU A 22 6.90 17.85 -6.20
CA GLU A 22 6.05 16.80 -6.74
C GLU A 22 5.01 17.31 -7.73
N TYR A 23 4.70 16.47 -8.70
CA TYR A 23 3.54 16.59 -9.57
C TYR A 23 2.39 15.76 -9.01
N ARG A 24 1.28 16.40 -8.68
CA ARG A 24 0.07 15.76 -8.15
C ARG A 24 -0.98 15.64 -9.24
N PHE A 25 -1.66 14.50 -9.29
CA PHE A 25 -2.77 14.30 -10.21
C PHE A 25 -3.90 13.47 -9.62
N GLU A 26 -5.11 13.69 -10.14
CA GLU A 26 -6.31 12.91 -9.85
C GLU A 26 -6.99 12.46 -11.14
N LEU A 27 -7.46 11.21 -11.17
CA LEU A 27 -8.23 10.66 -12.29
C LEU A 27 -9.70 10.52 -11.94
N ASP A 28 -10.56 10.88 -12.89
CA ASP A 28 -11.99 10.62 -12.83
C ASP A 28 -12.34 9.17 -13.19
N PRO A 29 -13.56 8.69 -12.86
CA PRO A 29 -14.03 7.37 -13.25
C PRO A 29 -13.88 7.09 -14.75
N GLY A 30 -13.31 5.94 -15.09
CA GLY A 30 -13.13 5.49 -16.48
C GLY A 30 -12.03 6.23 -17.26
N LYS A 31 -11.25 7.10 -16.60
CA LYS A 31 -10.08 7.75 -17.22
C LYS A 31 -8.80 6.97 -16.92
N SER A 32 -7.90 6.98 -17.89
CA SER A 32 -6.53 6.52 -17.74
C SER A 32 -5.56 7.63 -18.13
N LEU A 33 -4.34 7.54 -17.60
CA LEU A 33 -3.27 8.50 -17.82
C LEU A 33 -1.95 7.75 -17.98
N ALA A 34 -1.15 8.15 -18.98
CA ALA A 34 0.16 7.57 -19.21
C ALA A 34 1.24 8.65 -19.09
N ILE A 35 2.16 8.45 -18.15
CA ILE A 35 3.24 9.40 -17.82
C ILE A 35 4.59 8.75 -18.12
N LYS A 36 5.41 9.41 -18.93
CA LYS A 36 6.78 9.01 -19.22
C LYS A 36 7.76 9.83 -18.41
N LEU A 37 8.71 9.17 -17.75
CA LEU A 37 9.88 9.86 -17.22
C LEU A 37 10.85 10.11 -18.38
N VAL A 38 11.01 11.36 -18.80
CA VAL A 38 11.88 11.71 -19.94
C VAL A 38 13.33 11.80 -19.50
N ARG A 39 13.58 12.41 -18.34
CA ARG A 39 14.92 12.64 -17.81
C ARG A 39 14.92 12.81 -16.29
N GLY A 40 15.99 12.35 -15.64
CA GLY A 40 16.24 12.58 -14.22
C GLY A 40 15.66 11.47 -13.35
N TYR A 41 15.47 11.75 -12.06
CA TYR A 41 15.01 10.76 -11.09
C TYR A 41 13.65 11.15 -10.53
N ALA A 42 12.72 10.20 -10.50
CA ALA A 42 11.40 10.42 -9.96
C ALA A 42 10.89 9.16 -9.25
N GLU A 43 9.99 9.34 -8.29
CA GLU A 43 9.41 8.25 -7.53
C GLU A 43 7.91 8.47 -7.27
N ILE A 44 7.17 7.37 -7.16
CA ILE A 44 5.76 7.37 -6.73
C ILE A 44 5.66 6.60 -5.43
N PHE A 45 5.37 7.31 -4.34
CA PHE A 45 5.34 6.74 -3.00
C PHE A 45 6.60 5.91 -2.68
N GLY A 46 7.77 6.44 -3.04
CA GLY A 46 9.08 5.82 -2.80
C GLY A 46 9.53 4.76 -3.81
N ALA A 47 8.66 4.32 -4.74
CA ALA A 47 9.05 3.43 -5.83
C ALA A 47 9.61 4.24 -7.02
N GLU A 48 10.83 3.93 -7.44
CA GLU A 48 11.52 4.67 -8.51
C GLU A 48 10.88 4.43 -9.89
N LEU A 49 10.88 5.47 -10.70
CA LEU A 49 10.53 5.43 -12.11
C LEU A 49 11.80 5.32 -12.96
N ALA A 50 11.77 4.46 -13.97
CA ALA A 50 12.87 4.27 -14.90
C ALA A 50 12.78 5.28 -16.06
N GLU A 51 13.90 5.94 -16.35
CA GLU A 51 14.00 6.90 -17.45
C GLU A 51 13.66 6.23 -18.79
N GLY A 52 12.93 6.96 -19.63
CA GLY A 52 12.45 6.51 -20.93
C GLY A 52 11.23 5.58 -20.89
N LYS A 53 10.80 5.11 -19.70
CA LYS A 53 9.62 4.24 -19.55
C LYS A 53 8.35 5.05 -19.34
N THR A 54 7.25 4.54 -19.90
CA THR A 54 5.91 5.11 -19.76
C THR A 54 5.11 4.29 -18.75
N TYR A 55 4.55 4.94 -17.74
CA TYR A 55 3.77 4.33 -16.67
C TYR A 55 2.29 4.64 -16.84
N LEU A 56 1.44 3.62 -16.72
CA LEU A 56 0.01 3.71 -16.89
C LEU A 56 -0.72 3.76 -15.54
N PHE A 57 -1.65 4.71 -15.43
CA PHE A 57 -2.50 4.93 -14.27
C PHE A 57 -3.98 4.90 -14.67
N GLY A 58 -4.84 4.43 -13.78
CA GLY A 58 -6.28 4.30 -14.04
C GLY A 58 -7.08 3.99 -12.79
N GLN A 59 -8.36 3.65 -12.96
CA GLN A 59 -9.28 3.31 -11.86
C GLN A 59 -9.28 4.38 -10.74
N GLU A 60 -9.45 5.64 -11.16
CA GLU A 60 -9.52 6.80 -10.25
C GLU A 60 -8.26 6.96 -9.36
N CYS A 61 -7.09 6.62 -9.91
CA CYS A 61 -5.82 6.81 -9.22
C CYS A 61 -5.60 8.29 -8.86
N LYS A 62 -5.23 8.53 -7.61
CA LYS A 62 -4.77 9.81 -7.09
C LYS A 62 -3.35 9.60 -6.57
N ALA A 63 -2.37 10.28 -7.13
CA ALA A 63 -0.96 10.06 -6.79
C ALA A 63 -0.11 11.31 -6.97
N ALA A 64 1.10 11.25 -6.40
CA ALA A 64 2.13 12.25 -6.53
C ALA A 64 3.41 11.61 -7.10
N ILE A 65 3.98 12.23 -8.12
CA ILE A 65 5.32 11.92 -8.64
C ILE A 65 6.28 12.91 -8.00
N TYR A 66 7.13 12.44 -7.10
CA TYR A 66 8.09 13.25 -6.38
C TYR A 66 9.50 13.12 -6.97
N THR A 67 10.32 14.15 -6.84
CA THR A 67 11.74 14.09 -7.20
C THR A 67 12.63 14.75 -6.15
N TRP A 68 13.72 14.07 -5.77
CA TRP A 68 14.76 14.64 -4.91
C TRP A 68 15.70 15.59 -5.67
N GLN A 69 15.99 15.29 -6.94
CA GLN A 69 17.07 15.94 -7.69
C GLN A 69 16.58 16.76 -8.89
N GLY A 70 15.28 16.73 -9.16
CA GLY A 70 14.68 17.30 -10.36
C GLY A 70 14.49 16.25 -11.46
N CYS A 71 13.43 16.41 -12.24
CA CYS A 71 13.12 15.54 -13.36
C CYS A 71 12.26 16.23 -14.42
N THR A 72 12.11 15.57 -15.56
CA THR A 72 11.16 15.98 -16.60
C THR A 72 10.24 14.82 -16.90
N ILE A 73 8.94 15.05 -16.76
CA ILE A 73 7.90 14.08 -17.09
C ILE A 73 7.09 14.56 -18.28
N GLU A 74 6.61 13.61 -19.07
CA GLU A 74 5.77 13.86 -20.23
C GLU A 74 4.48 13.07 -20.12
N MET A 75 3.36 13.72 -20.37
CA MET A 75 2.05 13.09 -20.44
C MET A 75 1.75 12.72 -21.88
N SER A 76 1.21 11.52 -22.07
CA SER A 76 0.91 10.98 -23.39
C SER A 76 -0.15 11.79 -24.12
N PRO A 77 -0.20 11.70 -25.47
CA PRO A 77 -0.93 12.63 -26.29
C PRO A 77 -2.40 12.76 -25.95
N MET A 78 -2.85 14.00 -25.94
CA MET A 78 -4.26 14.34 -25.89
C MET A 78 -4.85 14.23 -27.29
N PHE A 79 -5.85 13.37 -27.50
CA PHE A 79 -6.64 13.43 -28.73
C PHE A 79 -7.88 14.29 -28.55
N PHE A 80 -7.95 15.36 -29.35
CA PHE A 80 -9.17 16.13 -29.55
C PHE A 80 -9.88 15.60 -30.80
N SER A 81 -11.06 14.98 -30.65
CA SER A 81 -11.91 14.65 -31.78
C SER A 81 -12.89 15.80 -32.04
N ARG A 82 -12.85 16.43 -33.22
CA ARG A 82 -13.85 17.45 -33.62
C ARG A 82 -15.26 16.86 -33.79
N ALA A 83 -15.38 15.54 -33.94
CA ALA A 83 -16.66 14.84 -34.10
C ALA A 83 -17.26 14.33 -32.77
N CYS A 84 -16.50 14.38 -31.67
CA CYS A 84 -16.96 13.92 -30.36
C CYS A 84 -16.53 14.92 -29.28
N VAL A 85 -17.48 15.70 -28.80
CA VAL A 85 -17.28 16.79 -27.82
C VAL A 85 -16.90 16.29 -26.41
N THR A 86 -16.72 14.98 -26.15
CA THR A 86 -16.81 14.47 -24.77
C THR A 86 -15.81 13.41 -24.29
N TYR A 87 -14.80 13.01 -25.06
CA TYR A 87 -13.80 12.04 -24.55
C TYR A 87 -12.37 12.51 -24.79
N VAL A 88 -11.91 13.46 -23.98
CA VAL A 88 -10.47 13.59 -23.76
C VAL A 88 -10.03 12.39 -22.91
N THR A 89 -9.22 11.51 -23.49
CA THR A 89 -8.52 10.42 -22.78
C THR A 89 -7.10 10.91 -22.52
N GLY A 90 -6.52 10.59 -21.36
CA GLY A 90 -5.18 11.05 -20.99
C GLY A 90 -5.08 12.40 -20.26
N GLN A 91 -6.21 13.02 -19.86
CA GLN A 91 -6.19 14.18 -18.96
C GLN A 91 -6.63 13.80 -17.54
N PRO A 92 -5.86 14.16 -16.50
CA PRO A 92 -6.33 14.13 -15.13
C PRO A 92 -7.38 15.23 -14.89
N SER A 93 -8.28 15.02 -13.93
CA SER A 93 -9.28 16.02 -13.54
C SER A 93 -8.68 17.13 -12.68
N VAL A 94 -7.61 16.82 -11.95
CA VAL A 94 -6.80 17.78 -11.20
C VAL A 94 -5.34 17.48 -11.50
N GLU A 95 -4.54 18.51 -11.80
CA GLU A 95 -3.09 18.41 -11.92
C GLU A 95 -2.40 19.72 -11.54
N TYR A 96 -1.32 19.64 -10.76
CA TYR A 96 -0.50 20.80 -10.40
C TYR A 96 0.86 20.37 -9.82
N LEU A 97 1.82 21.30 -9.81
CA LEU A 97 3.11 21.14 -9.13
C LEU A 97 3.04 21.70 -7.71
N SER A 98 3.73 21.05 -6.78
CA SER A 98 3.86 21.48 -5.40
C SER A 98 5.29 21.29 -4.92
N ASP A 99 5.88 22.33 -4.34
CA ASP A 99 7.17 22.34 -3.65
C ASP A 99 7.03 22.17 -2.12
N GLU A 100 5.84 22.37 -1.58
CA GLU A 100 5.52 22.06 -0.18
C GLU A 100 5.27 20.55 0.02
N THR A 101 6.33 19.83 0.43
CA THR A 101 6.26 18.39 0.69
C THR A 101 6.85 17.99 2.05
N PRO A 102 6.28 16.98 2.73
CA PRO A 102 6.84 16.43 3.97
C PRO A 102 7.94 15.37 3.76
N MET A 103 8.46 15.24 2.53
CA MET A 103 9.31 14.10 2.15
C MET A 103 10.62 14.02 2.95
N SER A 104 11.21 15.16 3.31
CA SER A 104 12.39 15.21 4.18
C SER A 104 12.13 14.59 5.57
N ALA A 105 10.95 14.83 6.14
CA ALA A 105 10.55 14.20 7.41
C ALA A 105 10.39 12.68 7.26
N TYR A 106 9.83 12.21 6.14
CA TYR A 106 9.69 10.77 5.89
C TYR A 106 11.05 10.09 5.64
N ALA A 107 11.96 10.75 4.92
CA ALA A 107 13.33 10.28 4.72
C ALA A 107 14.10 10.18 6.05
N ASN A 108 13.99 11.18 6.92
CA ASN A 108 14.62 11.16 8.25
C ASN A 108 14.10 9.99 9.11
N VAL A 109 12.79 9.72 9.05
CA VAL A 109 12.22 8.54 9.72
C VAL A 109 12.80 7.25 9.13
N HIS A 110 12.85 7.13 7.80
CA HIS A 110 13.44 5.95 7.16
C HIS A 110 14.89 5.72 7.59
N VAL A 111 15.74 6.75 7.60
CA VAL A 111 17.14 6.64 8.03
C VAL A 111 17.25 6.17 9.48
N ALA A 112 16.41 6.70 10.39
CA ALA A 112 16.40 6.24 11.77
C ALA A 112 15.95 4.78 11.91
N LEU A 113 14.92 4.36 11.18
CA LEU A 113 14.47 2.97 11.15
C LEU A 113 15.53 2.05 10.53
N GLU A 114 16.26 2.51 9.52
CA GLU A 114 17.33 1.77 8.87
C GLU A 114 18.48 1.48 9.83
N GLN A 115 18.89 2.47 10.62
CA GLN A 115 19.88 2.27 11.69
C GLN A 115 19.42 1.21 12.71
N MET A 116 18.12 1.16 13.04
CA MET A 116 17.58 0.11 13.90
C MET A 116 17.71 -1.28 13.27
N ARG A 117 17.47 -1.42 11.95
CA ARG A 117 17.60 -2.70 11.24
C ARG A 117 19.04 -3.20 11.21
N ILE A 118 19.97 -2.33 10.84
CA ILE A 118 21.41 -2.65 10.79
C ILE A 118 21.89 -3.12 12.18
N ARG A 119 21.51 -2.41 13.24
CA ARG A 119 21.84 -2.80 14.63
C ARG A 119 21.20 -4.12 15.04
N ALA A 120 19.96 -4.36 14.65
CA ALA A 120 19.25 -5.60 14.96
C ALA A 120 19.86 -6.81 14.24
N LEU A 121 20.26 -6.64 12.97
CA LEU A 121 20.92 -7.68 12.22
C LEU A 121 22.30 -7.99 12.81
N ALA A 122 23.12 -6.97 13.04
CA ALA A 122 24.44 -7.11 13.67
C ALA A 122 24.36 -7.82 15.04
N ALA A 123 23.39 -7.43 15.88
CA ALA A 123 23.17 -8.09 17.18
C ALA A 123 22.72 -9.56 17.03
N ALA A 124 21.98 -9.90 15.97
CA ALA A 124 21.51 -11.27 15.73
C ALA A 124 22.57 -12.17 15.07
N THR A 125 23.45 -11.62 14.24
CA THR A 125 24.52 -12.35 13.52
C THR A 125 25.86 -12.34 14.27
N GLY A 126 26.04 -11.43 15.23
CA GLY A 126 27.30 -11.22 15.93
C GLY A 126 28.32 -10.42 15.11
N GLU A 127 27.89 -9.72 14.07
CA GLU A 127 28.76 -8.88 13.24
C GLU A 127 29.07 -7.55 13.94
N PRO A 128 30.30 -7.03 13.78
CA PRO A 128 30.67 -5.74 14.34
C PRO A 128 29.92 -4.61 13.63
N LEU A 129 29.48 -3.61 14.40
CA LEU A 129 28.81 -2.44 13.84
C LEU A 129 29.79 -1.60 13.01
N PRO A 130 29.34 -0.97 11.90
CA PRO A 130 30.21 -0.21 11.00
C PRO A 130 30.96 0.97 11.65
N ASP A 131 30.50 1.53 12.77
CA ASP A 131 31.15 2.63 13.48
C ASP A 131 30.84 2.55 14.99
N GLU A 132 31.82 2.18 15.83
CA GLU A 132 31.63 2.02 17.30
C GLU A 132 31.61 3.35 18.08
N GLU A 133 31.89 4.51 17.45
CA GLU A 133 31.91 5.79 18.15
C GLU A 133 30.50 6.40 18.28
N GLY A 134 29.79 6.04 19.36
CA GLY A 134 28.62 6.78 19.84
C GLY A 134 27.24 6.14 19.61
N ALA A 135 27.16 4.83 19.34
CA ALA A 135 25.91 4.14 19.04
C ALA A 135 25.01 3.88 20.29
N GLU A 136 24.65 4.92 21.03
CA GLU A 136 23.51 4.83 21.95
C GLU A 136 22.22 4.66 21.12
N GLY A 137 21.48 3.58 21.35
CA GLY A 137 20.14 3.37 20.80
C GLY A 137 19.72 1.90 20.80
N PRO A 138 18.44 1.61 20.50
CA PRO A 138 17.89 0.27 20.61
C PRO A 138 18.53 -0.68 19.60
N SER A 139 18.88 -1.89 20.06
CA SER A 139 19.38 -2.99 19.23
C SER A 139 18.25 -3.84 18.62
N GLU A 140 17.00 -3.39 18.73
CA GLU A 140 15.84 -4.14 18.25
C GLU A 140 15.38 -3.64 16.88
N ALA A 141 14.95 -4.57 16.03
CA ALA A 141 14.39 -4.25 14.73
C ALA A 141 13.16 -3.33 14.85
N PRO A 142 12.93 -2.42 13.89
CA PRO A 142 11.81 -1.50 13.93
C PRO A 142 10.46 -2.22 13.77
N ARG A 143 9.57 -2.04 14.74
CA ARG A 143 8.19 -2.55 14.71
C ARG A 143 7.27 -1.37 14.89
N VAL A 144 6.81 -0.85 13.75
CA VAL A 144 6.23 0.48 13.61
C VAL A 144 4.71 0.41 13.55
N LEU A 145 4.01 1.15 14.41
CA LEU A 145 2.55 1.34 14.34
C LEU A 145 2.24 2.75 13.83
N VAL A 146 1.50 2.87 12.73
CA VAL A 146 1.14 4.16 12.14
C VAL A 146 -0.27 4.54 12.52
N LEU A 147 -0.44 5.68 13.20
CA LEU A 147 -1.73 6.22 13.65
C LEU A 147 -1.98 7.61 13.05
N GLY A 148 -3.25 7.95 12.83
CA GLY A 148 -3.63 9.23 12.24
C GLY A 148 -5.08 9.26 11.77
N PRO A 149 -5.69 10.45 11.65
CA PRO A 149 -7.10 10.61 11.32
C PRO A 149 -7.41 10.14 9.90
N GLU A 150 -8.67 10.21 9.53
CA GLU A 150 -9.10 9.94 8.15
C GLU A 150 -8.41 10.91 7.20
N ASN A 151 -8.05 10.42 6.00
CA ASN A 151 -7.41 11.24 4.96
C ASN A 151 -6.15 11.98 5.46
N SER A 152 -5.33 11.34 6.31
CA SER A 152 -4.02 11.87 6.76
C SER A 152 -2.84 11.37 5.93
N GLY A 153 -3.03 10.36 5.07
CA GLY A 153 -1.97 9.79 4.25
C GLY A 153 -1.21 8.62 4.89
N LYS A 154 -1.76 7.98 5.93
CA LYS A 154 -1.14 6.81 6.61
C LYS A 154 -0.62 5.76 5.64
N THR A 155 -1.49 5.24 4.77
CA THR A 155 -1.13 4.21 3.79
C THR A 155 -0.05 4.68 2.83
N SER A 156 -0.07 5.94 2.39
CA SER A 156 0.98 6.53 1.54
C SER A 156 2.32 6.57 2.28
N VAL A 157 2.33 6.98 3.56
CA VAL A 157 3.55 6.97 4.40
C VAL A 157 4.05 5.54 4.60
N CYS A 158 3.17 4.59 4.95
CA CYS A 158 3.54 3.19 5.11
C CYS A 158 4.18 2.65 3.81
N LYS A 159 3.61 2.99 2.65
CA LYS A 159 4.14 2.60 1.35
C LYS A 159 5.50 3.23 1.04
N ILE A 160 5.68 4.52 1.31
CA ILE A 160 6.97 5.22 1.15
C ILE A 160 8.04 4.56 2.01
N LEU A 161 7.78 4.39 3.32
CA LEU A 161 8.73 3.78 4.25
C LEU A 161 9.06 2.33 3.86
N THR A 162 8.07 1.57 3.39
CA THR A 162 8.28 0.21 2.89
C THR A 162 9.19 0.23 1.66
N ASN A 163 8.89 1.05 0.66
CA ASN A 163 9.69 1.16 -0.56
C ASN A 163 11.11 1.64 -0.31
N TYR A 164 11.31 2.60 0.60
CA TYR A 164 12.65 3.02 1.00
C TYR A 164 13.40 1.90 1.72
N THR A 165 12.72 1.08 2.51
CA THR A 165 13.33 -0.10 3.14
C THR A 165 13.84 -1.09 2.09
N ILE A 166 13.04 -1.38 1.06
CA ILE A 166 13.48 -2.26 -0.06
C ILE A 166 14.70 -1.68 -0.78
N ARG A 167 14.80 -0.35 -0.87
CA ARG A 167 15.91 0.35 -1.53
C ARG A 167 17.17 0.47 -0.65
N GLY A 168 17.10 0.09 0.63
CA GLY A 168 18.14 0.32 1.64
C GLY A 168 19.47 -0.41 1.43
N GLY A 169 19.59 -1.29 0.43
CA GLY A 169 20.86 -1.90 0.01
C GLY A 169 21.15 -3.29 0.59
N GLU A 170 20.49 -3.68 1.69
CA GLU A 170 20.67 -4.97 2.38
C GLU A 170 19.58 -6.01 2.04
N ASP A 171 18.93 -5.88 0.87
CA ASP A 171 17.82 -6.73 0.41
C ASP A 171 16.73 -6.97 1.47
N TRP A 172 16.40 -5.92 2.24
CA TRP A 172 15.42 -6.02 3.32
C TRP A 172 14.06 -6.50 2.83
N ALA A 173 13.43 -7.37 3.62
CA ALA A 173 12.09 -7.86 3.39
C ALA A 173 11.13 -7.53 4.57
N PRO A 174 10.75 -6.25 4.78
CA PRO A 174 9.91 -5.86 5.90
C PRO A 174 8.51 -6.47 5.79
N MET A 175 7.93 -6.80 6.94
CA MET A 175 6.52 -7.21 7.01
C MET A 175 5.61 -5.99 6.97
N TYR A 176 4.76 -5.89 5.95
CA TYR A 176 3.66 -4.92 5.93
C TYR A 176 2.41 -5.57 6.51
N VAL A 177 1.81 -4.93 7.52
CA VAL A 177 0.57 -5.39 8.17
C VAL A 177 -0.53 -4.36 7.96
N ASN A 178 -1.66 -4.77 7.39
CA ASN A 178 -2.88 -3.97 7.31
C ASN A 178 -3.89 -4.47 8.35
N VAL A 179 -4.22 -3.64 9.34
CA VAL A 179 -5.30 -3.91 10.31
C VAL A 179 -6.55 -3.07 10.06
N ASP A 180 -6.66 -2.39 8.91
CA ASP A 180 -7.88 -1.71 8.48
C ASP A 180 -8.76 -2.66 7.66
N PRO A 181 -9.88 -3.16 8.21
CA PRO A 181 -10.79 -4.02 7.45
C PRO A 181 -11.66 -3.23 6.46
N SER A 182 -11.75 -1.90 6.56
CA SER A 182 -12.55 -1.09 5.62
C SER A 182 -11.84 -0.91 4.28
N GLU A 183 -10.53 -1.15 4.23
CA GLU A 183 -9.73 -0.89 3.05
C GLU A 183 -8.97 -2.14 2.60
N VAL A 184 -9.09 -2.46 1.30
CA VAL A 184 -8.27 -3.52 0.69
C VAL A 184 -6.92 -2.96 0.32
N ARG A 185 -5.90 -3.74 0.63
CA ARG A 185 -4.52 -3.36 0.38
C ARG A 185 -3.76 -4.36 -0.48
N PHE A 186 -4.06 -5.65 -0.32
CA PHE A 186 -3.55 -6.74 -1.16
C PHE A 186 -4.70 -7.31 -2.00
N VAL A 187 -4.48 -7.66 -3.27
CA VAL A 187 -5.53 -8.22 -4.14
C VAL A 187 -4.98 -9.47 -4.82
N ASP A 188 -5.78 -10.56 -4.84
CA ASP A 188 -5.72 -11.79 -5.70
C ASP A 188 -5.63 -13.17 -4.95
N LEU A 189 -5.55 -14.29 -5.70
CA LEU A 189 -6.17 -15.62 -5.52
C LEU A 189 -5.25 -16.75 -4.95
N LEU A 190 -5.87 -17.66 -4.19
CA LEU A 190 -5.50 -19.07 -3.92
C LEU A 190 -4.30 -19.41 -2.99
N LEU A 191 -4.59 -19.71 -1.72
CA LEU A 191 -4.72 -21.08 -1.18
C LEU A 191 -5.21 -20.95 0.27
N VAL A 192 -6.48 -21.22 0.51
CA VAL A 192 -6.95 -21.46 1.88
C VAL A 192 -6.35 -22.79 2.31
N ARG A 193 -5.16 -22.77 2.93
CA ARG A 193 -4.82 -23.82 3.88
C ARG A 193 -5.67 -23.56 5.10
N CYS A 194 -6.86 -24.16 5.14
CA CYS A 194 -7.53 -24.41 6.42
C CYS A 194 -6.54 -25.21 7.25
N ALA A 195 -5.81 -24.57 8.16
CA ALA A 195 -5.12 -25.28 9.20
C ALA A 195 -6.22 -25.95 10.04
N GLN A 196 -6.51 -27.22 9.75
CA GLN A 196 -7.16 -28.09 10.71
C GLN A 196 -6.23 -28.16 11.92
N ALA A 197 -6.49 -27.33 12.93
CA ALA A 197 -6.06 -27.64 14.28
C ALA A 197 -6.81 -28.91 14.70
N MET A 198 -6.20 -30.07 14.45
CA MET A 198 -6.59 -31.32 15.08
C MET A 198 -6.43 -31.11 16.60
N HIS A 199 -7.56 -31.25 17.30
CA HIS A 199 -7.77 -31.19 18.74
C HIS A 199 -7.90 -29.80 19.39
N GLY A 200 -9.16 -29.42 19.64
CA GLY A 200 -9.55 -28.53 20.74
C GLY A 200 -9.76 -27.07 20.37
N ALA A 201 -11.01 -26.75 20.00
CA ALA A 201 -11.63 -25.42 20.16
C ALA A 201 -10.81 -24.19 19.73
N ASP A 202 -10.58 -24.00 18.41
CA ASP A 202 -10.41 -22.68 17.80
C ASP A 202 -10.44 -22.83 16.26
N ILE A 203 -11.58 -22.53 15.61
CA ILE A 203 -11.67 -22.47 14.15
C ILE A 203 -11.10 -21.12 13.72
N VAL A 204 -9.85 -21.10 13.26
CA VAL A 204 -9.17 -19.92 12.74
C VAL A 204 -9.01 -20.07 11.23
N PHE A 205 -9.81 -19.32 10.45
CA PHE A 205 -9.68 -19.25 8.99
C PHE A 205 -8.54 -18.30 8.61
N GLY A 206 -7.29 -18.79 8.63
CA GLY A 206 -6.14 -18.09 8.05
C GLY A 206 -5.80 -18.67 6.68
N ALA A 207 -5.67 -17.84 5.65
CA ALA A 207 -5.14 -18.27 4.36
C ALA A 207 -3.73 -17.69 4.18
N GLN A 208 -2.74 -18.53 3.89
CA GLN A 208 -1.43 -18.10 3.40
C GLN A 208 -1.49 -18.03 1.87
N GLY A 209 -1.18 -16.87 1.29
CA GLY A 209 -1.29 -16.65 -0.16
C GLY A 209 -2.73 -16.46 -0.65
N GLY A 210 -3.66 -16.05 0.22
CA GLY A 210 -5.08 -15.89 -0.14
C GLY A 210 -5.69 -14.56 0.29
N TRP A 211 -6.49 -13.99 -0.59
CA TRP A 211 -7.59 -13.03 -0.41
C TRP A 211 -7.43 -11.98 0.70
N ALA A 212 -7.06 -10.75 0.34
CA ALA A 212 -7.56 -9.58 1.06
C ALA A 212 -8.65 -8.93 0.19
N VAL A 213 -9.87 -8.92 0.69
CA VAL A 213 -11.02 -8.15 0.17
C VAL A 213 -11.49 -7.22 1.28
N PRO A 214 -12.40 -6.26 1.01
CA PRO A 214 -12.85 -5.38 2.06
C PRO A 214 -13.50 -6.25 3.13
N GLY A 215 -13.04 -6.11 4.37
CA GLY A 215 -13.40 -6.97 5.49
C GLY A 215 -12.30 -7.94 5.93
N ALA A 216 -11.09 -7.89 5.36
CA ALA A 216 -9.95 -8.69 5.80
C ALA A 216 -8.86 -7.84 6.49
N VAL A 217 -8.15 -8.45 7.44
CA VAL A 217 -6.86 -7.95 7.95
C VAL A 217 -5.76 -8.88 7.44
N ALA A 218 -4.60 -8.34 7.09
CA ALA A 218 -3.58 -9.11 6.39
C ALA A 218 -2.16 -8.66 6.68
N ALA A 219 -1.19 -9.55 6.48
CA ALA A 219 0.23 -9.27 6.58
C ALA A 219 1.01 -9.95 5.45
N ALA A 220 1.98 -9.26 4.83
CA ALA A 220 2.86 -9.83 3.81
C ALA A 220 4.30 -9.33 3.97
N ALA A 221 5.28 -10.20 3.73
CA ALA A 221 6.65 -9.78 3.53
C ALA A 221 6.76 -9.10 2.17
N ILE A 222 7.31 -7.90 2.14
CA ILE A 222 7.52 -7.14 0.91
C ILE A 222 8.96 -7.31 0.49
N THR A 223 9.21 -7.81 -0.72
CA THR A 223 10.57 -8.11 -1.21
C THR A 223 10.94 -7.31 -2.47
N ALA A 224 10.05 -6.44 -2.94
CA ALA A 224 10.27 -5.60 -4.10
C ALA A 224 9.46 -4.30 -4.00
N PRO A 225 9.85 -3.25 -4.74
CA PRO A 225 9.16 -1.97 -4.70
C PRO A 225 7.70 -2.10 -5.09
N LEU A 226 6.82 -1.63 -4.22
CA LEU A 226 5.38 -1.54 -4.42
C LEU A 226 5.09 -0.41 -5.40
N GLN A 227 4.90 -0.73 -6.67
CA GLN A 227 4.50 0.26 -7.67
C GLN A 227 3.03 0.67 -7.50
N THR A 228 2.66 1.85 -8.02
CA THR A 228 1.27 2.33 -7.99
C THR A 228 0.81 2.54 -9.42
N ALA A 229 -0.31 1.92 -9.79
CA ALA A 229 -1.01 2.20 -11.05
C ALA A 229 -2.51 2.50 -10.83
N THR A 230 -3.05 2.08 -9.69
CA THR A 230 -4.47 2.18 -9.37
C THR A 230 -4.64 2.33 -7.86
N ALA A 231 -5.71 3.00 -7.43
CA ALA A 231 -6.13 3.03 -6.03
C ALA A 231 -6.66 1.67 -5.54
N ALA A 232 -7.05 0.77 -6.45
CA ALA A 232 -7.59 -0.54 -6.13
C ALA A 232 -6.53 -1.51 -5.61
N SER A 233 -5.27 -1.40 -6.06
CA SER A 233 -4.17 -2.26 -5.63
C SER A 233 -2.99 -1.40 -5.15
N PRO A 234 -3.11 -0.79 -3.95
CA PRO A 234 -2.11 0.14 -3.46
C PRO A 234 -0.84 -0.56 -2.99
N LEU A 235 -0.83 -1.87 -2.69
CA LEU A 235 0.37 -2.60 -2.26
C LEU A 235 0.77 -3.72 -3.23
N GLY A 236 0.38 -3.63 -4.51
CA GLY A 236 0.66 -4.66 -5.50
C GLY A 236 -0.34 -5.82 -5.50
N ALA A 237 -0.04 -6.84 -6.30
CA ALA A 237 -0.86 -8.03 -6.48
C ALA A 237 -0.26 -9.24 -5.75
N VAL A 238 -1.10 -10.19 -5.35
CA VAL A 238 -0.63 -11.47 -4.81
C VAL A 238 -0.28 -12.44 -5.95
N VAL A 239 0.33 -13.56 -5.59
CA VAL A 239 0.73 -14.60 -6.56
C VAL A 239 -0.44 -15.05 -7.44
N THR A 240 -0.15 -15.27 -8.72
CA THR A 240 -1.12 -15.77 -9.71
C THR A 240 -0.52 -16.98 -10.43
N SER A 241 -1.33 -17.67 -11.24
CA SER A 241 -0.82 -18.69 -12.16
C SER A 241 -0.15 -18.11 -13.40
N ALA A 242 -0.27 -16.81 -13.64
CA ALA A 242 0.40 -16.12 -14.72
C ALA A 242 1.87 -15.81 -14.34
N PRO A 243 2.79 -15.78 -15.31
CA PRO A 243 4.14 -15.31 -15.05
C PRO A 243 4.11 -13.82 -14.67
N ASN A 244 4.91 -13.42 -13.69
CA ASN A 244 5.04 -12.01 -13.28
C ASN A 244 6.48 -11.55 -13.47
N HIS A 245 6.68 -10.33 -13.98
CA HIS A 245 8.03 -9.76 -14.15
C HIS A 245 8.56 -9.14 -12.85
N VAL A 246 7.66 -8.73 -11.94
CA VAL A 246 8.03 -8.07 -10.68
C VAL A 246 7.45 -8.85 -9.50
N SER A 247 8.28 -9.15 -8.50
CA SER A 247 7.86 -9.91 -7.30
C SER A 247 6.87 -9.15 -6.41
N SER A 248 6.73 -7.82 -6.56
CA SER A 248 5.66 -7.03 -5.92
C SER A 248 4.27 -7.39 -6.43
N ASN A 249 4.16 -8.11 -7.56
CA ASN A 249 2.93 -8.69 -8.07
C ASN A 249 2.83 -10.20 -7.78
N GLY A 250 3.63 -10.71 -6.84
CA GLY A 250 3.65 -12.10 -6.43
C GLY A 250 3.61 -12.26 -4.91
N LEU A 251 2.94 -11.35 -4.21
CA LEU A 251 2.91 -11.37 -2.75
C LEU A 251 2.18 -12.62 -2.21
N LEU A 252 2.56 -13.06 -1.01
CA LEU A 252 1.94 -14.19 -0.30
C LEU A 252 1.41 -13.72 1.06
N PRO A 253 0.31 -12.95 1.11
CA PRO A 253 -0.20 -12.44 2.38
C PRO A 253 -0.79 -13.57 3.23
N LEU A 254 -0.59 -13.46 4.54
CA LEU A 254 -1.44 -14.11 5.53
C LEU A 254 -2.66 -13.21 5.75
N SER A 255 -3.86 -13.71 5.46
CA SER A 255 -5.11 -12.94 5.60
C SER A 255 -6.10 -13.63 6.51
N TYR A 256 -6.82 -12.82 7.30
CA TYR A 256 -7.96 -13.24 8.11
C TYR A 256 -9.20 -12.45 7.73
N TRP A 257 -10.30 -13.18 7.53
CA TRP A 257 -11.61 -12.59 7.25
C TRP A 257 -12.27 -12.10 8.55
N TYR A 258 -12.42 -10.79 8.67
CA TYR A 258 -13.18 -10.14 9.75
C TYR A 258 -14.66 -9.97 9.38
N GLY A 259 -14.96 -9.70 8.10
CA GLY A 259 -16.33 -9.66 7.58
C GLY A 259 -17.16 -8.43 7.94
N HIS A 260 -16.54 -7.40 8.52
CA HIS A 260 -17.17 -6.11 8.77
C HIS A 260 -16.27 -4.96 8.33
N ALA A 261 -16.86 -3.86 7.87
CA ALA A 261 -16.09 -2.66 7.51
C ALA A 261 -15.53 -1.94 8.75
N GLU A 262 -16.17 -2.06 9.92
CA GLU A 262 -15.81 -1.29 11.11
C GLU A 262 -15.29 -2.20 12.23
N MET A 263 -14.11 -1.90 12.78
CA MET A 263 -13.50 -2.67 13.89
C MET A 263 -14.39 -2.77 15.13
N LYS A 264 -15.25 -1.77 15.38
CA LYS A 264 -16.14 -1.76 16.55
C LYS A 264 -17.33 -2.72 16.43
N ARG A 265 -17.57 -3.32 15.25
CA ARG A 265 -18.72 -4.21 15.04
C ARG A 265 -18.58 -5.51 15.84
N ASN A 266 -17.37 -6.07 15.91
CA ASN A 266 -17.04 -7.23 16.72
C ASN A 266 -15.60 -7.09 17.26
N PRO A 267 -15.39 -6.28 18.31
CA PRO A 267 -14.06 -5.95 18.81
C PRO A 267 -13.30 -7.17 19.35
N LEU A 268 -14.00 -8.17 19.90
CA LEU A 268 -13.39 -9.41 20.38
C LEU A 268 -12.82 -10.24 19.23
N LEU A 269 -13.57 -10.37 18.13
CA LEU A 269 -13.07 -11.03 16.92
C LEU A 269 -11.87 -10.26 16.35
N MET A 270 -11.97 -8.93 16.22
CA MET A 270 -10.88 -8.11 15.70
C MET A 270 -9.60 -8.26 16.53
N GLU A 271 -9.70 -8.20 17.85
CA GLU A 271 -8.57 -8.44 18.76
C GLU A 271 -7.96 -9.84 18.56
N ARG A 272 -8.80 -10.87 18.43
CA ARG A 272 -8.33 -12.23 18.16
C ARG A 272 -7.59 -12.33 16.83
N LEU A 273 -8.10 -11.70 15.76
CA LEU A 273 -7.44 -11.71 14.45
C LEU A 273 -6.10 -10.98 14.48
N ILE A 274 -6.00 -9.85 15.19
CA ILE A 274 -4.75 -9.11 15.38
C ILE A 274 -3.71 -9.96 16.12
N ARG A 275 -4.11 -10.65 17.19
CA ARG A 275 -3.23 -11.56 17.94
C ARG A 275 -2.75 -12.71 17.07
N ASN A 276 -3.64 -13.34 16.32
CA ASN A 276 -3.29 -14.43 15.41
C ASN A 276 -2.28 -13.98 14.32
N LEU A 277 -2.46 -12.77 13.75
CA LEU A 277 -1.46 -12.18 12.85
C LEU A 277 -0.10 -12.04 13.54
N GLY A 278 -0.07 -11.46 14.75
CA GLY A 278 1.17 -11.25 15.49
C GLY A 278 1.89 -12.54 15.89
N GLU A 279 1.16 -13.60 16.22
CA GLU A 279 1.71 -14.94 16.49
C GLU A 279 2.32 -15.54 15.22
N ASN A 280 1.58 -15.58 14.11
CA ASN A 280 2.07 -16.19 12.87
C ASN A 280 3.27 -15.45 12.26
N ILE A 281 3.33 -14.11 12.39
CA ILE A 281 4.50 -13.33 11.95
C ILE A 281 5.73 -13.71 12.78
N ARG A 282 5.56 -13.92 14.08
CA ARG A 282 6.65 -14.30 14.98
C ARG A 282 7.15 -15.71 14.72
N ASP A 283 6.24 -16.66 14.51
CA ASP A 283 6.57 -18.03 14.13
C ASP A 283 7.38 -18.06 12.82
N ARG A 284 6.97 -17.22 11.84
CA ARG A 284 7.74 -17.02 10.61
C ARG A 284 9.15 -16.48 10.90
N TRP A 285 9.27 -15.49 11.77
CA TRP A 285 10.53 -14.85 12.13
C TRP A 285 11.49 -15.72 12.95
N GLU A 286 11.03 -16.82 13.57
CA GLU A 286 11.93 -17.75 14.27
C GLU A 286 13.01 -18.33 13.35
N HIS A 287 12.69 -18.46 12.05
CA HIS A 287 13.56 -19.07 11.05
C HIS A 287 14.01 -18.07 9.95
N ASP A 288 13.71 -16.78 10.11
CA ASP A 288 13.98 -15.73 9.12
C ASP A 288 14.62 -14.51 9.80
N VAL A 289 15.90 -14.63 10.15
CA VAL A 289 16.67 -13.56 10.81
C VAL A 289 16.74 -12.28 9.98
N PRO A 290 16.99 -12.31 8.65
CA PRO A 290 16.96 -11.11 7.82
C PRO A 290 15.57 -10.45 7.81
N GLY A 291 14.50 -11.22 7.62
CA GLY A 291 13.12 -10.70 7.66
C GLY A 291 12.72 -10.16 9.04
N ARG A 292 13.19 -10.78 10.12
CA ARG A 292 12.99 -10.28 11.49
C ARG A 292 13.73 -8.96 11.70
N SER A 293 14.95 -8.84 11.18
CA SER A 293 15.78 -7.63 11.29
C SER A 293 15.25 -6.48 10.43
N ALA A 294 14.62 -6.81 9.29
CA ALA A 294 13.91 -5.84 8.44
C ALA A 294 12.73 -5.17 9.17
N GLY A 295 12.14 -5.85 10.14
CA GLY A 295 11.08 -5.34 10.99
C GLY A 295 9.69 -5.37 10.35
N LEU A 296 8.75 -4.61 10.91
CA LEU A 296 7.37 -4.52 10.41
C LEU A 296 6.80 -3.09 10.45
N ILE A 297 5.82 -2.85 9.58
CA ILE A 297 5.04 -1.61 9.51
C ILE A 297 3.55 -1.98 9.57
N VAL A 298 2.83 -1.48 10.57
CA VAL A 298 1.39 -1.69 10.76
C VAL A 298 0.61 -0.44 10.31
N ASP A 299 -0.13 -0.55 9.22
CA ASP A 299 -1.13 0.42 8.77
C ASP A 299 -2.46 0.18 9.48
N THR A 300 -3.06 1.25 9.99
CA THR A 300 -4.23 1.18 10.88
C THR A 300 -5.41 1.99 10.34
N PRO A 301 -6.66 1.66 10.73
CA PRO A 301 -7.81 2.47 10.35
C PRO A 301 -7.83 3.83 11.05
N SER A 302 -8.42 4.82 10.38
CA SER A 302 -8.64 6.17 10.95
C SER A 302 -9.45 6.18 12.24
N ALA A 303 -10.30 5.17 12.46
CA ALA A 303 -11.07 4.99 13.68
C ALA A 303 -10.17 4.93 14.95
N LEU A 304 -8.91 4.51 14.82
CA LEU A 304 -7.95 4.49 15.94
C LEU A 304 -7.43 5.87 16.33
N ALA A 305 -7.63 6.90 15.50
CA ALA A 305 -7.23 8.27 15.78
C ALA A 305 -8.40 9.19 16.19
N ALA A 306 -9.64 8.70 16.15
CA ALA A 306 -10.82 9.52 16.42
C ALA A 306 -10.80 10.09 17.85
N SER A 307 -10.81 11.42 17.96
CA SER A 307 -10.90 12.12 19.23
C SER A 307 -12.36 12.32 19.62
N SER A 308 -12.79 11.64 20.68
CA SER A 308 -14.07 11.82 21.44
C SER A 308 -15.28 10.99 20.96
N GLY A 309 -15.77 10.11 21.85
CA GLY A 309 -17.02 9.38 21.74
C GLY A 309 -17.08 8.24 22.78
N SER A 310 -18.27 7.66 23.02
CA SER A 310 -18.48 6.51 23.93
C SER A 310 -17.70 5.23 23.57
N GLY A 311 -16.92 5.26 22.49
CA GLY A 311 -16.00 4.21 22.04
C GLY A 311 -14.51 4.48 22.33
N SER A 312 -14.16 5.47 23.17
CA SER A 312 -12.76 5.77 23.50
C SER A 312 -11.99 4.57 24.05
N ASP A 313 -12.65 3.76 24.89
CA ASP A 313 -12.04 2.60 25.53
C ASP A 313 -11.78 1.50 24.50
N HIS A 314 -12.74 1.20 23.62
CA HIS A 314 -12.56 0.23 22.55
C HIS A 314 -11.39 0.61 21.65
N ARG A 315 -11.25 1.89 21.31
CA ARG A 315 -10.15 2.42 20.49
C ARG A 315 -8.79 2.17 21.15
N LEU A 316 -8.65 2.54 22.42
CA LEU A 316 -7.40 2.34 23.17
C LEU A 316 -7.09 0.85 23.37
N THR A 317 -8.11 0.01 23.59
CA THR A 317 -7.97 -1.45 23.63
C THR A 317 -7.46 -2.01 22.32
N MET A 318 -7.96 -1.54 21.16
CA MET A 318 -7.45 -1.97 19.86
C MET A 318 -6.02 -1.50 19.59
N ILE A 319 -5.67 -0.26 19.96
CA ILE A 319 -4.27 0.21 19.88
C ILE A 319 -3.37 -0.67 20.75
N LYS A 320 -3.79 -0.97 21.98
CA LYS A 320 -3.06 -1.85 22.89
C LYS A 320 -2.93 -3.26 22.30
N ALA A 321 -3.98 -3.81 21.69
CA ALA A 321 -3.92 -5.11 21.02
C ALA A 321 -2.87 -5.15 19.91
N CYS A 322 -2.77 -4.10 19.08
CA CYS A 322 -1.70 -3.99 18.08
C CYS A 322 -0.32 -3.87 18.73
N VAL A 323 -0.17 -3.02 19.76
CA VAL A 323 1.10 -2.83 20.48
C VAL A 323 1.61 -4.15 21.06
N ASP A 324 0.73 -4.92 21.71
CA ASP A 324 1.08 -6.17 22.36
C ASP A 324 1.30 -7.31 21.35
N ALA A 325 0.44 -7.44 20.33
CA ALA A 325 0.52 -8.54 19.35
C ALA A 325 1.78 -8.45 18.49
N PHE A 326 2.14 -7.22 18.08
CA PHE A 326 3.27 -6.95 17.18
C PHE A 326 4.52 -6.45 17.92
N HIS A 327 4.50 -6.39 19.25
CA HIS A 327 5.61 -5.89 20.09
C HIS A 327 6.12 -4.51 19.65
N ILE A 328 5.21 -3.58 19.37
CA ILE A 328 5.54 -2.28 18.78
C ILE A 328 6.54 -1.51 19.64
N ASN A 329 7.62 -1.03 19.02
CA ASN A 329 8.66 -0.20 19.66
C ASN A 329 8.74 1.23 19.07
N VAL A 330 8.03 1.49 17.97
CA VAL A 330 7.88 2.83 17.37
C VAL A 330 6.41 3.10 17.04
N ILE A 331 5.86 4.24 17.47
CA ILE A 331 4.54 4.74 17.06
C ILE A 331 4.73 6.02 16.24
N LEU A 332 4.29 6.00 14.98
CA LEU A 332 4.27 7.17 14.11
C LEU A 332 2.88 7.81 14.09
N ILE A 333 2.82 9.12 14.25
CA ILE A 333 1.57 9.87 14.33
C ILE A 333 1.51 10.89 13.20
N VAL A 334 0.60 10.68 12.26
CA VAL A 334 0.48 11.49 11.05
C VAL A 334 -0.43 12.70 11.31
N GLY A 335 0.17 13.88 11.39
CA GLY A 335 -0.54 15.17 11.33
C GLY A 335 -1.60 15.41 12.41
N HIS A 336 -1.49 14.80 13.60
CA HIS A 336 -2.55 14.89 14.63
C HIS A 336 -2.01 15.12 16.05
N GLU A 337 -2.02 16.38 16.48
CA GLU A 337 -1.37 16.81 17.72
C GLU A 337 -1.99 16.25 18.99
N LYS A 338 -3.32 16.21 19.09
CA LYS A 338 -4.02 15.70 20.28
C LYS A 338 -3.68 14.22 20.52
N LEU A 339 -3.65 13.43 19.44
CA LEU A 339 -3.27 12.01 19.49
C LEU A 339 -1.80 11.84 19.84
N ASN A 340 -0.93 12.74 19.36
CA ASN A 340 0.47 12.76 19.75
C ASN A 340 0.64 12.94 21.25
N VAL A 341 -0.01 13.94 21.85
CA VAL A 341 0.05 14.15 23.30
C VAL A 341 -0.49 12.95 24.07
N GLU A 342 -1.60 12.35 23.61
CA GLU A 342 -2.20 11.17 24.23
C GLU A 342 -1.29 9.94 24.19
N MET A 343 -0.72 9.61 23.01
CA MET A 343 0.18 8.48 22.84
C MET A 343 1.51 8.70 23.57
N GLN A 344 2.06 9.93 23.55
CA GLN A 344 3.26 10.28 24.31
C GLN A 344 3.05 10.05 25.82
N ARG A 345 1.89 10.46 26.36
CA ARG A 345 1.54 10.26 27.76
C ARG A 345 1.40 8.77 28.12
N THR A 346 0.84 7.98 27.20
CA THR A 346 0.49 6.56 27.45
C THR A 346 1.69 5.63 27.26
N TYR A 347 2.45 5.82 26.17
CA TYR A 347 3.48 4.90 25.71
C TYR A 347 4.91 5.49 25.69
N GLY A 348 5.05 6.82 25.74
CA GLY A 348 6.35 7.51 25.53
C GLY A 348 7.46 7.22 26.54
N LYS A 349 7.18 6.50 27.64
CA LYS A 349 8.20 5.99 28.57
C LYS A 349 8.87 4.69 28.11
N ARG A 350 8.21 3.93 27.23
CA ARG A 350 8.64 2.56 26.81
C ARG A 350 8.75 2.41 25.29
N ILE A 351 8.03 3.22 24.53
CA ILE A 351 7.93 3.16 23.08
C ILE A 351 8.29 4.53 22.52
N THR A 352 9.04 4.55 21.42
CA THR A 352 9.39 5.79 20.73
C THR A 352 8.17 6.32 19.99
N VAL A 353 7.67 7.49 20.37
CA VAL A 353 6.50 8.11 19.73
C VAL A 353 6.97 9.32 18.93
N VAL A 354 6.68 9.33 17.62
CA VAL A 354 7.15 10.38 16.69
C VAL A 354 5.96 10.95 15.91
N LYS A 355 5.78 12.26 15.97
CA LYS A 355 4.84 12.98 15.11
C LYS A 355 5.51 13.31 13.77
N ILE A 356 4.83 13.01 12.67
CA ILE A 356 5.24 13.41 11.33
C ILE A 356 4.16 14.31 10.67
N PRO A 357 4.57 15.27 9.82
CA PRO A 357 3.63 16.13 9.12
C PRO A 357 2.75 15.34 8.14
N LYS A 358 1.50 15.78 7.97
CA LYS A 358 0.60 15.32 6.90
C LYS A 358 1.03 16.00 5.59
N SER A 359 0.99 15.29 4.46
CA SER A 359 1.18 15.91 3.14
C SER A 359 -0.04 16.76 2.75
N GLY A 360 0.21 17.96 2.21
CA GLY A 360 -0.82 18.81 1.62
C GLY A 360 -1.46 18.20 0.37
N GLY A 361 -0.84 17.18 -0.23
CA GLY A 361 -1.38 16.44 -1.38
C GLY A 361 -2.39 15.35 -1.03
N VAL A 362 -2.64 15.11 0.26
CA VAL A 362 -3.63 14.10 0.67
C VAL A 362 -5.03 14.66 0.47
N VAL A 363 -5.76 14.03 -0.44
CA VAL A 363 -7.13 14.39 -0.81
C VAL A 363 -8.14 13.73 0.13
N GLU A 364 -9.23 14.43 0.40
CA GLU A 364 -10.37 13.84 1.10
C GLU A 364 -11.13 12.88 0.17
N LEU A 365 -11.37 11.66 0.66
CA LEU A 365 -12.03 10.61 -0.09
C LEU A 365 -13.48 10.50 0.35
N ASP A 366 -14.40 10.85 -0.55
CA ASP A 366 -15.83 10.70 -0.30
C ASP A 366 -16.27 9.22 -0.31
N GLN A 367 -17.46 8.96 0.23
CA GLN A 367 -18.00 7.61 0.32
C GLN A 367 -18.26 6.96 -1.06
N LEU A 368 -18.64 7.74 -2.08
CA LEU A 368 -18.90 7.23 -3.42
C LEU A 368 -17.62 6.77 -4.10
N TYR A 369 -16.51 7.50 -3.93
CA TYR A 369 -15.18 7.11 -4.35
C TYR A 369 -14.77 5.79 -3.69
N ARG A 370 -14.90 5.68 -2.37
CA ARG A 370 -14.57 4.45 -1.63
C ARG A 370 -15.35 3.24 -2.16
N LEU A 371 -16.65 3.41 -2.42
CA LEU A 371 -17.50 2.35 -3.01
C LEU A 371 -17.04 1.95 -4.42
N ARG A 372 -16.63 2.89 -5.25
CA ARG A 372 -16.09 2.59 -6.59
C ARG A 372 -14.75 1.86 -6.51
N VAL A 373 -13.84 2.30 -5.64
CA VAL A 373 -12.57 1.62 -5.39
C VAL A 373 -12.79 0.20 -4.87
N HIS A 374 -13.74 -0.03 -3.95
CA HIS A 374 -14.13 -1.36 -3.51
C HIS A 374 -14.64 -2.24 -4.67
N LYS A 375 -15.43 -1.66 -5.58
CA LYS A 375 -15.89 -2.36 -6.78
C LYS A 375 -14.72 -2.74 -7.70
N TYR A 376 -13.76 -1.83 -7.91
CA TYR A 376 -12.53 -2.14 -8.67
C TYR A 376 -11.72 -3.23 -7.98
N GLN A 377 -11.56 -3.20 -6.67
CA GLN A 377 -10.86 -4.23 -5.89
C GLN A 377 -11.48 -5.61 -6.06
N LEU A 378 -12.81 -5.71 -5.92
CA LEU A 378 -13.52 -6.97 -6.10
C LEU A 378 -13.43 -7.49 -7.54
N HIS A 379 -13.52 -6.60 -8.52
CA HIS A 379 -13.36 -6.98 -9.92
C HIS A 379 -11.93 -7.45 -10.19
N ASN A 380 -10.94 -6.69 -9.76
CA ASN A 380 -9.53 -6.96 -9.97
C ASN A 380 -9.09 -8.28 -9.32
N TYR A 381 -9.72 -8.67 -8.22
CA TYR A 381 -9.49 -9.97 -7.58
C TYR A 381 -9.79 -11.16 -8.51
N PHE A 382 -10.88 -11.08 -9.30
CA PHE A 382 -11.27 -12.19 -10.16
C PHE A 382 -10.68 -12.09 -11.57
N TYR A 383 -10.60 -10.88 -12.10
CA TYR A 383 -10.29 -10.64 -13.52
C TYR A 383 -8.91 -10.02 -13.74
N GLY A 384 -8.17 -9.72 -12.67
CA GLY A 384 -6.95 -8.94 -12.75
C GLY A 384 -7.25 -7.47 -13.01
N HIS A 385 -6.21 -6.66 -13.17
CA HIS A 385 -6.33 -5.20 -13.06
C HIS A 385 -5.85 -4.47 -14.31
N LEU A 386 -6.05 -5.05 -15.49
CA LEU A 386 -5.67 -4.43 -16.76
C LEU A 386 -6.31 -3.03 -16.92
N ILE A 387 -5.46 -2.01 -17.12
CA ILE A 387 -5.90 -0.63 -17.38
C ILE A 387 -5.81 -0.41 -18.88
N GLU A 388 -6.89 0.11 -19.47
CA GLU A 388 -6.87 0.48 -20.88
C GLU A 388 -5.98 1.72 -21.09
N PRO A 389 -4.96 1.65 -21.96
CA PRO A 389 -4.11 2.79 -22.23
C PRO A 389 -4.90 3.92 -22.91
N PRO A 390 -4.55 5.21 -22.68
CA PRO A 390 -5.16 6.33 -23.40
C PRO A 390 -5.02 6.17 -24.90
N SER A 391 -6.06 6.57 -25.65
CA SER A 391 -6.01 6.60 -27.10
C SER A 391 -4.82 7.45 -27.57
N GLY A 392 -3.98 6.94 -28.47
CA GLY A 392 -2.84 7.69 -29.02
C GLY A 392 -1.49 7.38 -28.41
N LEU A 393 -1.44 6.47 -27.46
CA LEU A 393 -0.18 5.87 -27.05
C LEU A 393 0.42 5.10 -28.24
N THR A 394 1.45 5.67 -28.86
CA THR A 394 2.14 5.06 -30.02
C THR A 394 3.09 3.93 -29.60
N SER A 395 3.56 3.96 -28.35
CA SER A 395 4.40 2.91 -27.78
C SER A 395 3.54 1.74 -27.29
N LYS A 396 3.78 0.54 -27.83
CA LYS A 396 3.26 -0.71 -27.28
C LYS A 396 3.93 -1.12 -25.96
N GLY A 397 5.03 -0.45 -25.58
CA GLY A 397 5.71 -0.67 -24.31
C GLY A 397 5.29 0.37 -23.30
N TYR A 398 4.40 0.00 -22.38
CA TYR A 398 4.06 0.75 -21.18
C TYR A 398 4.19 -0.18 -19.96
N ILE A 399 4.39 0.43 -18.80
CA ILE A 399 4.51 -0.24 -17.52
C ILE A 399 3.22 -0.01 -16.75
N GLN A 400 2.62 -1.09 -16.25
CA GLN A 400 1.49 -1.01 -15.34
C GLN A 400 1.81 -1.80 -14.08
N ALA A 401 1.84 -1.12 -12.92
CA ALA A 401 2.21 -1.72 -11.64
C ALA A 401 3.52 -2.55 -11.70
N GLY A 402 4.50 -2.10 -12.49
CA GLY A 402 5.79 -2.78 -12.67
C GLY A 402 5.86 -3.74 -13.87
N GLU A 403 4.73 -4.15 -14.43
CA GLU A 403 4.66 -5.12 -15.53
C GLU A 403 4.80 -4.43 -16.90
N GLN A 404 5.70 -4.93 -17.75
CA GLN A 404 5.91 -4.42 -19.13
C GLN A 404 4.92 -5.03 -20.15
N THR A 405 4.37 -6.20 -19.86
CA THR A 405 3.39 -6.90 -20.70
C THR A 405 2.11 -7.18 -19.91
N PRO A 406 1.40 -6.13 -19.46
CA PRO A 406 0.33 -6.27 -18.48
C PRO A 406 -0.86 -7.12 -18.97
N GLU A 407 -1.11 -7.16 -20.28
CA GLU A 407 -2.13 -8.05 -20.87
C GLU A 407 -1.84 -9.55 -20.65
N LEU A 408 -0.56 -9.92 -20.48
CA LEU A 408 -0.14 -11.30 -20.25
C LEU A 408 -0.05 -11.65 -18.77
N THR A 409 0.20 -10.66 -17.91
CA THR A 409 0.54 -10.88 -16.49
C THR A 409 -0.55 -10.42 -15.53
N MET A 410 -1.41 -9.48 -15.94
CA MET A 410 -2.41 -8.82 -15.08
C MET A 410 -3.85 -9.06 -15.54
N HIS A 411 -4.08 -9.89 -16.56
CA HIS A 411 -5.40 -10.33 -17.00
C HIS A 411 -5.66 -11.76 -16.52
N LEU A 412 -6.67 -11.94 -15.66
CA LEU A 412 -6.98 -13.22 -15.04
C LEU A 412 -8.29 -13.80 -15.59
N SER A 413 -8.39 -15.12 -15.56
CA SER A 413 -9.54 -15.87 -16.07
C SER A 413 -10.19 -16.63 -14.91
N PRO A 414 -11.19 -16.05 -14.22
CA PRO A 414 -11.83 -16.72 -13.10
C PRO A 414 -12.67 -17.90 -13.59
N SER A 415 -12.82 -18.92 -12.74
CA SER A 415 -13.69 -20.07 -13.02
C SER A 415 -15.09 -19.82 -12.45
N SER A 416 -16.11 -20.27 -13.18
CA SER A 416 -17.49 -20.28 -12.73
C SER A 416 -18.02 -21.72 -12.77
N MET A 417 -18.64 -22.17 -11.68
CA MET A 417 -19.23 -23.50 -11.57
C MET A 417 -20.54 -23.43 -10.77
N VAL A 418 -21.47 -24.33 -11.08
CA VAL A 418 -22.69 -24.53 -10.31
C VAL A 418 -22.42 -25.59 -9.25
N VAL A 419 -22.76 -25.29 -7.99
CA VAL A 419 -22.55 -26.18 -6.84
C VAL A 419 -23.89 -26.44 -6.15
N ASN A 420 -24.16 -27.67 -5.70
CA ASN A 420 -25.39 -27.94 -4.96
C ASN A 420 -25.29 -27.39 -3.55
N PHE A 421 -26.42 -26.95 -3.00
CA PHE A 421 -26.45 -26.45 -1.62
C PHE A 421 -26.04 -27.52 -0.59
N ALA A 422 -26.31 -28.79 -0.88
CA ALA A 422 -25.89 -29.92 -0.05
C ALA A 422 -24.36 -30.10 0.03
N ASP A 423 -23.62 -29.55 -0.95
CA ASP A 423 -22.16 -29.60 -1.00
C ASP A 423 -21.51 -28.41 -0.28
N LEU A 424 -22.32 -27.46 0.23
CA LEU A 424 -21.85 -26.24 0.89
C LEU A 424 -22.12 -26.27 2.39
N THR A 425 -21.13 -25.85 3.18
CA THR A 425 -21.31 -25.50 4.58
C THR A 425 -20.96 -24.04 4.78
N ILE A 426 -21.96 -23.22 5.12
CA ILE A 426 -21.81 -21.77 5.23
C ILE A 426 -21.90 -21.38 6.71
N TYR A 427 -20.86 -20.70 7.19
CA TYR A 427 -20.79 -20.19 8.56
C TYR A 427 -20.94 -18.67 8.58
N ARG A 428 -21.48 -18.15 9.68
CA ARG A 428 -21.52 -16.72 10.00
C ARG A 428 -20.94 -16.50 11.39
N ILE A 429 -20.00 -15.57 11.50
CA ILE A 429 -19.33 -15.26 12.77
C ILE A 429 -20.04 -14.06 13.42
N GLY A 430 -20.40 -14.17 14.71
CA GLY A 430 -20.77 -13.02 15.54
C GLY A 430 -22.23 -12.55 15.52
N GLU A 431 -23.17 -13.32 14.96
CA GLU A 431 -24.61 -13.10 15.23
C GLU A 431 -25.19 -14.33 15.93
N GLY A 432 -25.30 -14.21 17.26
CA GLY A 432 -26.00 -15.10 18.19
C GLY A 432 -26.49 -14.28 19.38
#